data_AF-A0AAW9KP69-F1
#
_entry.id   AF-A0AAW9KP69-F1
#
_cell.length_a   1.000
_cell.length_b   1.000
_cell.length_c   1.000
_cell.angle_alpha   90.00
_cell.angle_beta   90.00
_cell.angle_gamma   90.00
#
_symmetry.space_group_name_H-M   'P 1'
#
loop_
_entity.id
_entity.type
_entity.pdbx_description
1 polymer ?
#
loop_
_entity_poly.entity_id
_entity_poly.type
_entity_poly.pdbx_seq_one_letter_code
_entity_poly.pdbx_strand_id
1 'polypeptide(L)'
;HGIKPYVEETHSGVLRHVVVRVGFRTQEMMVVLVTNGERLDAADEIVAVIVERLPGGKSICQNVNTKRTNVIFGDVTRVLWGAETITDYIGDVKFAISARSFYQVNPVQTEVLYAKALEYAGLTGSETVIDAYCG
;
A
#
# COMPACT_ATOMS: atom_id res chain seq x y z
N HIS A 1 -0.72 -17.97 -16.81
CA HIS A 1 0.38 -17.06 -17.19
C HIS A 1 1.56 -17.33 -16.27
N GLY A 2 2.62 -17.98 -16.76
CA GLY A 2 3.72 -18.57 -15.98
C GLY A 2 4.73 -17.57 -15.42
N ILE A 3 4.27 -16.64 -14.57
CA ILE A 3 5.16 -15.72 -13.85
C ILE A 3 6.02 -16.56 -12.89
N LYS A 4 7.34 -16.49 -13.06
CA LYS A 4 8.26 -17.22 -12.18
C LYS A 4 8.27 -16.57 -10.81
N PRO A 5 7.97 -17.29 -9.72
CA PRO A 5 8.16 -16.78 -8.37
C PRO A 5 9.64 -16.51 -8.15
N TYR A 6 9.93 -15.50 -7.32
CA TYR A 6 11.29 -15.18 -6.94
C TYR A 6 11.86 -16.26 -6.01
N VAL A 7 13.11 -16.65 -6.27
CA VAL A 7 13.88 -17.62 -5.50
C VAL A 7 15.08 -16.89 -4.92
N GLU A 8 15.10 -16.73 -3.59
CA GLU A 8 16.09 -15.92 -2.87
C GLU A 8 17.53 -16.45 -3.05
N GLU A 9 17.71 -17.76 -2.98
CA GLU A 9 19.02 -18.43 -3.04
C GLU A 9 19.72 -18.19 -4.38
N THR A 10 18.94 -18.17 -5.46
CA THR A 10 19.45 -17.99 -6.82
C THR A 10 19.27 -16.56 -7.33
N HIS A 11 18.55 -15.71 -6.59
CA HIS A 11 18.14 -14.36 -6.99
C HIS A 11 17.44 -14.33 -8.35
N SER A 12 16.71 -15.39 -8.69
CA SER A 12 16.07 -15.58 -9.98
C SER A 12 14.54 -15.55 -9.84
N GLY A 13 13.82 -15.38 -10.96
CA GLY A 13 12.37 -15.19 -10.94
C GLY A 13 11.97 -13.71 -10.84
N VAL A 14 10.68 -13.45 -11.07
CA VAL A 14 10.14 -12.11 -11.33
C VAL A 14 9.30 -11.61 -10.17
N LEU A 15 8.32 -12.37 -9.69
CA LEU A 15 7.40 -11.90 -8.64
C LEU A 15 7.95 -12.22 -7.25
N ARG A 16 8.27 -11.19 -6.47
CA ARG A 16 8.77 -11.31 -5.08
C ARG A 16 7.63 -11.41 -4.08
N HIS A 17 6.72 -10.44 -4.12
CA HIS A 17 5.61 -10.33 -3.17
C HIS A 17 4.36 -9.80 -3.87
N VAL A 18 3.20 -10.14 -3.32
CA VAL A 18 1.93 -9.47 -3.62
C VAL A 18 1.46 -8.83 -2.33
N VAL A 19 1.35 -7.50 -2.33
CA VAL A 19 0.80 -6.75 -1.20
C VAL A 19 -0.59 -6.27 -1.57
N VAL A 20 -1.56 -6.54 -0.70
CA VAL A 20 -2.93 -6.05 -0.86
C VAL A 20 -3.20 -5.07 0.27
N ARG A 21 -3.70 -3.89 -0.07
CA ARG A 21 -4.18 -2.88 0.88
C ARG A 21 -5.67 -2.70 0.67
N VAL A 22 -6.42 -2.63 1.76
CA VAL A 22 -7.86 -2.43 1.76
C VAL A 22 -8.18 -1.30 2.74
N GLY A 23 -8.84 -0.25 2.27
CA GLY A 23 -9.38 0.79 3.14
C GLY A 23 -10.50 0.21 4.01
N PHE A 24 -10.45 0.44 5.31
CA PHE A 24 -11.40 -0.14 6.24
C PHE A 24 -12.81 0.45 6.12
N ARG A 25 -12.92 1.78 5.99
CA ARG A 25 -14.21 2.45 5.87
C ARG A 25 -14.70 2.48 4.42
N THR A 26 -13.79 2.75 3.49
CA THR A 26 -14.14 2.93 2.06
C THR A 26 -14.21 1.61 1.28
N GLN A 27 -13.56 0.55 1.79
CA GLN A 27 -13.37 -0.71 1.09
C GLN A 27 -12.60 -0.57 -0.25
N GLU A 28 -11.93 0.56 -0.49
CA GLU A 28 -11.07 0.73 -1.66
C GLU A 28 -9.88 -0.24 -1.58
N MET A 29 -9.59 -0.93 -2.68
CA MET A 29 -8.52 -1.93 -2.73
C MET A 29 -7.38 -1.52 -3.66
N MET A 30 -6.14 -1.75 -3.19
CA MET A 30 -4.91 -1.62 -3.96
C MET A 30 -4.17 -2.95 -3.97
N VAL A 31 -3.74 -3.39 -5.16
CA VAL A 31 -2.84 -4.53 -5.33
C VAL A 31 -1.47 -4.02 -5.77
N VAL A 32 -0.41 -4.41 -5.06
CA VAL A 32 0.97 -4.06 -5.40
C VAL A 32 1.75 -5.33 -5.72
N LEU A 33 2.18 -5.46 -6.97
CA LEU A 33 3.05 -6.53 -7.45
C LEU A 33 4.50 -6.11 -7.26
N VAL A 34 5.20 -6.72 -6.32
CA VAL A 34 6.63 -6.44 -6.08
C VAL A 34 7.47 -7.34 -6.96
N THR A 35 8.29 -6.77 -7.86
CA THR A 35 9.04 -7.53 -8.88
C THR A 35 10.55 -7.36 -8.79
N ASN A 36 11.29 -8.45 -9.05
CA ASN A 36 12.74 -8.50 -9.21
C ASN A 36 13.15 -8.11 -10.65
N GLY A 37 12.58 -7.03 -11.16
CA GLY A 37 12.82 -6.56 -12.53
C GLY A 37 11.92 -5.40 -12.88
N GLU A 38 12.40 -4.52 -13.75
CA GLU A 38 11.65 -3.33 -14.16
C GLU A 38 10.48 -3.65 -15.08
N ARG A 39 10.63 -4.67 -15.92
CA ARG A 39 9.59 -5.11 -16.85
C ARG A 39 8.82 -6.27 -16.23
N LEU A 40 7.50 -6.14 -16.22
CA LEU A 40 6.59 -7.25 -15.94
C LEU A 40 6.01 -7.72 -17.27
N ASP A 41 6.49 -8.85 -17.77
CA ASP A 41 5.92 -9.44 -18.98
C ASP A 41 4.46 -9.83 -18.74
N ALA A 42 3.62 -9.61 -19.75
CA ALA A 42 2.16 -9.80 -19.67
C ALA A 42 1.46 -8.95 -18.59
N ALA A 43 2.01 -7.78 -18.23
CA ALA A 43 1.40 -6.87 -17.25
C ALA A 43 -0.08 -6.57 -17.56
N ASP A 44 -0.42 -6.30 -18.82
CA ASP A 44 -1.80 -5.98 -19.23
C ASP A 44 -2.75 -7.16 -19.02
N GLU A 45 -2.32 -8.40 -19.33
CA GLU A 45 -3.11 -9.62 -19.09
C GLU A 45 -3.32 -9.86 -17.60
N ILE A 46 -2.27 -9.67 -16.80
CA ILE A 46 -2.32 -9.80 -15.34
C ILE A 46 -3.29 -8.79 -14.75
N VAL A 47 -3.18 -7.53 -15.17
CA VAL A 47 -4.08 -6.44 -14.77
C VAL A 47 -5.52 -6.80 -15.12
N ALA A 48 -5.79 -7.25 -16.35
CA ALA A 48 -7.13 -7.61 -16.78
C ALA A 48 -7.76 -8.70 -15.89
N VAL A 49 -7.00 -9.76 -15.59
CA VAL A 49 -7.45 -10.85 -14.69
C VAL A 49 -7.70 -10.36 -13.26
N ILE A 50 -6.84 -9.47 -12.74
CA ILE A 50 -7.03 -8.90 -11.40
C ILE A 50 -8.29 -8.03 -11.37
N VAL A 51 -8.47 -7.15 -12.35
CA VAL A 51 -9.64 -6.26 -12.43
C VAL A 51 -10.94 -7.08 -12.53
N GLU A 52 -10.96 -8.14 -13.33
CA GLU A 52 -12.12 -9.04 -13.46
C GLU A 52 -12.48 -9.71 -12.13
N ARG A 53 -11.46 -10.12 -11.35
CA ARG A 53 -11.64 -10.87 -10.10
C ARG A 53 -11.82 -10.02 -8.86
N LEU A 54 -11.59 -8.72 -8.96
CA LEU A 54 -11.54 -7.81 -7.82
C LEU A 54 -12.52 -6.64 -8.03
N PRO A 55 -13.84 -6.90 -8.02
CA PRO A 55 -14.86 -5.86 -8.13
C PRO A 55 -14.74 -4.91 -6.93
N GLY A 56 -14.34 -3.66 -7.18
CA GLY A 56 -13.96 -2.68 -6.14
C GLY A 56 -12.46 -2.35 -6.09
N GLY A 57 -11.65 -3.01 -6.92
CA GLY A 57 -10.25 -2.65 -7.14
C GLY A 57 -10.14 -1.22 -7.66
N LYS A 58 -9.28 -0.43 -7.00
CA LYS A 58 -9.13 1.01 -7.29
C LYS A 58 -7.71 1.33 -7.79
N SER A 59 -6.75 0.46 -7.49
CA SER A 59 -5.35 0.63 -7.88
C SER A 59 -4.64 -0.71 -8.07
N ILE A 60 -3.87 -0.83 -9.14
CA ILE A 60 -2.91 -1.92 -9.34
C ILE A 60 -1.57 -1.27 -9.66
N CYS A 61 -0.56 -1.56 -8.84
CA CYS A 61 0.78 -0.99 -8.95
C CYS A 61 1.84 -2.08 -9.09
N GLN A 62 2.93 -1.75 -9.75
CA GLN A 62 4.18 -2.50 -9.72
C GLN A 62 5.17 -1.76 -8.82
N ASN A 63 5.78 -2.45 -7.87
CA ASN A 63 6.95 -1.93 -7.16
C ASN A 63 8.19 -2.75 -7.54
N VAL A 64 9.26 -2.08 -7.95
CA VAL A 64 10.46 -2.75 -8.46
C VAL A 64 11.50 -2.85 -7.36
N ASN A 65 11.86 -4.07 -6.98
CA ASN A 65 12.92 -4.35 -6.01
C ASN A 65 13.87 -5.44 -6.54
N THR A 66 14.96 -4.99 -7.18
CA THR A 66 16.04 -5.87 -7.69
C THR A 66 17.16 -6.13 -6.67
N LYS A 67 17.08 -5.51 -5.50
CA LYS A 67 18.12 -5.57 -4.46
C LYS A 67 18.02 -6.90 -3.70
N ARG A 68 19.18 -7.48 -3.34
CA ARG A 68 19.27 -8.59 -2.38
C ARG A 68 19.13 -8.03 -0.97
N THR A 69 17.90 -8.01 -0.46
CA THR A 69 17.56 -7.42 0.83
C THR A 69 16.25 -7.99 1.37
N ASN A 70 16.08 -7.90 2.69
CA ASN A 70 14.87 -8.28 3.41
C ASN A 70 13.78 -7.19 3.38
N VAL A 71 14.10 -6.00 2.84
CA VAL A 71 13.09 -4.95 2.61
C VAL A 71 12.18 -5.38 1.46
N ILE A 72 10.87 -5.36 1.69
CA ILE A 72 9.86 -5.76 0.71
C ILE A 72 9.86 -4.79 -0.49
N PHE A 73 9.68 -3.49 -0.22
CA PHE A 73 9.56 -2.49 -1.28
C PHE A 73 10.93 -1.97 -1.75
N GLY A 74 11.06 -1.79 -3.06
CA GLY A 74 12.12 -1.00 -3.65
C GLY A 74 11.69 0.46 -3.84
N ASP A 75 12.56 1.21 -4.50
CA ASP A 75 12.45 2.68 -4.56
C ASP A 75 11.48 3.17 -5.64
N VAL A 76 11.15 2.33 -6.62
CA VAL A 76 10.32 2.71 -7.77
C VAL A 76 8.98 2.01 -7.69
N THR A 77 7.90 2.78 -7.74
CA THR A 77 6.53 2.31 -7.90
C THR A 77 5.95 2.89 -9.19
N ARG A 78 5.27 2.06 -9.97
CA ARG A 78 4.58 2.44 -11.21
C ARG A 78 3.12 2.01 -11.12
N VAL A 79 2.19 2.87 -11.48
CA VAL A 79 0.78 2.51 -11.61
C VAL A 79 0.61 1.71 -12.89
N LEU A 80 0.07 0.50 -12.78
CA LEU A 80 -0.30 -0.33 -13.94
C LEU A 80 -1.75 -0.08 -14.35
N TRP A 81 -2.62 0.19 -13.37
CA TRP A 81 -4.03 0.46 -13.61
C TRP A 81 -4.68 1.23 -12.43
N GLY A 82 -5.65 2.08 -12.74
CA GLY A 82 -6.41 2.82 -11.73
C GLY A 82 -5.64 4.02 -11.16
N ALA A 83 -5.74 4.23 -9.85
CA ALA A 83 -5.15 5.38 -9.17
C ALA A 83 -3.78 5.07 -8.53
N GLU A 84 -2.98 6.09 -8.25
CA GLU A 84 -1.73 5.95 -7.49
C GLU A 84 -1.95 5.67 -6.00
N THR A 85 -3.08 6.13 -5.47
CA THR A 85 -3.47 5.95 -4.06
C THR A 85 -4.90 5.43 -3.95
N ILE A 86 -5.14 4.67 -2.88
CA ILE A 86 -6.49 4.46 -2.34
C ILE A 86 -6.74 5.48 -1.24
N THR A 87 -7.98 5.59 -0.82
CA THR A 87 -8.38 6.49 0.25
C THR A 87 -9.05 5.72 1.37
N ASP A 88 -8.78 6.10 2.61
CA ASP A 88 -9.54 5.64 3.76
C ASP A 88 -9.70 6.77 4.81
N TYR A 89 -10.45 6.50 5.89
CA TYR A 89 -10.69 7.47 6.95
C TYR A 89 -10.24 6.93 8.31
N ILE A 90 -9.67 7.82 9.13
CA ILE A 90 -9.48 7.61 10.58
C ILE A 90 -10.30 8.69 11.28
N GLY A 91 -11.36 8.31 11.98
CA GLY A 91 -12.40 9.23 12.44
C GLY A 91 -13.01 9.98 11.24
N ASP A 92 -12.93 11.32 11.27
CA ASP A 92 -13.44 12.20 10.22
C ASP A 92 -12.37 12.67 9.22
N VAL A 93 -11.11 12.29 9.42
CA VAL A 93 -9.99 12.71 8.56
C VAL A 93 -9.79 11.69 7.43
N LYS A 94 -9.68 12.19 6.20
CA LYS A 94 -9.46 11.42 4.98
C LYS A 94 -7.96 11.29 4.66
N PHE A 95 -7.48 10.07 4.47
CA PHE A 95 -6.07 9.77 4.18
C PHE A 95 -5.89 9.16 2.79
N ALA A 96 -4.90 9.65 2.03
CA ALA A 96 -4.45 9.00 0.80
C ALA A 96 -3.36 7.98 1.13
N ILE A 97 -3.57 6.72 0.75
CA ILE A 97 -2.69 5.60 1.04
C ILE A 97 -2.01 5.16 -0.27
N SER A 98 -0.68 5.31 -0.33
CA SER A 98 0.13 4.86 -1.46
C SER A 98 0.65 3.44 -1.24
N ALA A 99 1.23 2.84 -2.29
CA ALA A 99 1.81 1.50 -2.21
C ALA A 99 2.86 1.34 -1.09
N ARG A 100 3.62 2.41 -0.81
CA ARG A 100 4.75 2.42 0.13
C ARG A 100 4.47 3.11 1.46
N SER A 101 3.37 3.86 1.60
CA SER A 101 3.09 4.60 2.83
C SER A 101 2.83 3.66 4.00
N PHE A 102 3.18 4.08 5.21
CA PHE A 102 2.74 3.37 6.41
C PHE A 102 1.28 3.74 6.68
N TYR A 103 0.43 2.74 6.88
CA TYR A 103 -0.97 2.93 7.30
C TYR A 103 -1.31 1.82 8.27
N GLN A 104 -1.90 2.17 9.42
CA GLN A 104 -2.12 1.24 10.51
C GLN A 104 -3.06 0.11 10.08
N VAL A 105 -2.63 -1.13 10.31
CA VAL A 105 -3.39 -2.33 9.92
C VAL A 105 -4.63 -2.54 10.79
N ASN A 106 -4.67 -1.91 11.98
CA ASN A 106 -5.81 -1.96 12.90
C ASN A 106 -6.44 -0.57 13.12
N PRO A 107 -7.37 -0.14 12.24
CA PRO A 107 -7.99 1.18 12.32
C PRO A 107 -8.84 1.36 13.59
N VAL A 108 -9.46 0.29 14.10
CA VAL A 108 -10.26 0.34 15.34
C VAL A 108 -9.39 0.71 16.54
N GLN A 109 -8.21 0.09 16.68
CA GLN A 109 -7.27 0.47 17.74
C GLN A 109 -6.61 1.83 17.48
N THR A 110 -6.39 2.17 16.21
CA THR A 110 -5.80 3.47 15.83
C THR A 110 -6.71 4.61 16.26
N GLU A 111 -8.02 4.50 16.06
CA GLU A 111 -8.98 5.50 16.55
C GLU A 111 -8.89 5.68 18.07
N VAL A 112 -8.83 4.60 18.84
CA VAL A 112 -8.66 4.66 20.30
C VAL A 112 -7.33 5.33 20.68
N LEU A 113 -6.24 4.99 20.00
CA LEU A 113 -4.92 5.57 20.28
C LEU A 113 -4.90 7.08 20.00
N TYR A 114 -5.43 7.51 18.84
CA TYR A 114 -5.51 8.92 18.47
C TYR A 114 -6.43 9.70 19.42
N ALA A 115 -7.59 9.13 19.76
CA ALA A 115 -8.50 9.72 20.74
C ALA A 115 -7.82 9.91 22.11
N LYS A 116 -7.05 8.91 22.56
CA LYS A 116 -6.27 9.03 23.81
C LYS A 116 -5.14 10.04 23.74
N ALA A 117 -4.43 10.13 22.62
CA ALA A 117 -3.42 11.15 22.41
C ALA A 117 -4.02 12.57 22.46
N LEU A 118 -5.17 12.78 21.82
CA LEU A 118 -5.90 14.05 21.86
C LEU A 118 -6.42 14.38 23.27
N GLU A 119 -6.98 13.39 23.97
CA GLU A 119 -7.43 13.52 25.37
C GLU A 119 -6.27 13.97 26.27
N TYR A 120 -5.09 13.35 26.14
CA TYR A 120 -3.92 13.67 26.95
C TYR A 120 -3.22 14.96 26.55
N ALA A 121 -3.31 15.35 25.27
CA ALA A 121 -2.80 16.63 24.80
C ALA A 121 -3.56 17.82 25.38
N GLY A 122 -4.81 17.62 25.85
CA GLY A 122 -5.58 18.65 26.55
C GLY A 122 -5.81 19.90 25.71
N LEU A 123 -5.91 19.74 24.39
CA LEU A 123 -5.95 20.85 23.43
C LEU A 123 -7.19 21.71 23.68
N THR A 124 -6.98 23.01 23.89
CA THR A 124 -8.03 24.01 24.09
C THR A 124 -8.41 24.72 22.79
N GLY A 125 -7.64 24.49 21.72
CA GLY A 125 -7.83 25.11 20.40
C GLY A 125 -6.97 26.35 20.18
N SER A 126 -6.09 26.69 21.13
CA SER A 126 -5.17 27.83 21.06
C SER A 126 -3.71 27.42 20.82
N GLU A 127 -3.44 26.12 20.89
CA GLU A 127 -2.11 25.54 20.79
C GLU A 127 -1.70 25.30 19.33
N THR A 128 -0.40 25.45 19.05
CA THR A 128 0.19 25.00 17.77
C THR A 128 0.73 23.59 17.95
N VAL A 129 0.19 22.63 17.18
CA VAL A 129 0.58 21.22 17.25
C VAL A 129 1.53 20.89 16.09
N ILE A 130 2.62 20.20 16.40
CA ILE A 130 3.53 19.62 15.42
C ILE A 130 3.37 18.10 15.48
N ASP A 131 2.84 17.50 14.42
CA ASP A 131 2.78 16.06 14.26
C ASP A 131 4.10 15.56 13.64
N ALA A 132 4.99 15.08 14.50
CA ALA A 132 6.27 14.52 14.08
C ALA A 132 6.06 13.04 13.71
N TYR A 133 6.47 12.65 12.49
CA TYR A 133 6.33 11.30 11.91
C TYR A 133 4.89 10.90 11.54
N CYS A 134 4.11 11.83 11.00
CA CYS A 134 2.69 11.64 10.64
C CYS A 134 2.41 10.67 9.48
N GLY A 135 3.44 10.12 8.83
CA GLY A 135 3.32 9.13 7.76
C GLY A 135 4.32 9.28 6.63
#